data_AF-A2BKT2-F1
#
_entry.id   AF-A2BKT2-F1
#
_cell.length_a   1.000
_cell.length_b   1.000
_cell.length_c   1.000
_cell.angle_alpha   90.00
_cell.angle_beta   90.00
_cell.angle_gamma   90.00
#
_symmetry.space_group_name_H-M   'P 1'
#
loop_
_entity.id
_entity.type
_entity.pdbx_description
1 polymer ?
#
loop_
_entity_poly.entity_id
_entity_poly.type
_entity_poly.pdbx_seq_one_letter_code
_entity_poly.pdbx_strand_id
1 'polypeptide(L)'
;MELDEIPYNRAAINAKLRSILDEATDKWGVRAESIEIREVEPSPTVKKAMEEQTAAERERRAAILSAEGERMAMILRALGEAQRLRILAAGASALHPAAVTVLGLETLAKLADTPSTKLVLPYELTRLAEAVAAHLGAAAAQPP
;
A
#
# COMPACT_ATOMS: atom_id res chain seq x y z
N MET A 1 -10.26 -18.02 10.92
CA MET A 1 -11.14 -18.12 12.10
C MET A 1 -10.29 -18.72 13.20
N GLU A 2 -9.90 -17.86 14.14
CA GLU A 2 -8.79 -18.01 15.09
C GLU A 2 -9.18 -18.84 16.32
N LEU A 3 -8.18 -19.43 16.97
CA LEU A 3 -8.26 -20.11 18.29
C LEU A 3 -8.60 -19.15 19.46
N ASP A 4 -9.28 -18.04 19.21
CA ASP A 4 -9.65 -17.04 20.22
C ASP A 4 -10.83 -17.45 21.11
N GLU A 5 -11.39 -18.65 20.90
CA GLU A 5 -12.50 -19.16 21.72
C GLU A 5 -12.06 -19.89 23.00
N ILE A 6 -10.76 -20.07 23.24
CA ILE A 6 -10.26 -20.80 24.42
C ILE A 6 -10.76 -20.22 25.76
N PRO A 7 -10.86 -18.90 25.99
CA PRO A 7 -11.49 -18.39 27.22
C PRO A 7 -13.01 -18.62 27.26
N TYR A 8 -13.71 -18.55 26.11
CA TYR A 8 -15.16 -18.80 26.03
C TYR A 8 -15.50 -20.28 26.27
N ASN A 9 -14.61 -21.18 25.86
CA ASN A 9 -14.83 -22.62 25.96
C ASN A 9 -14.54 -23.17 27.36
N ARG A 10 -13.79 -22.48 28.24
CA ARG A 10 -13.48 -23.01 29.59
C ARG A 10 -14.72 -23.22 30.44
N ALA A 11 -15.65 -22.26 30.48
CA ALA A 11 -16.88 -22.40 31.26
C ALA A 11 -17.79 -23.51 30.71
N ALA A 12 -17.91 -23.60 29.38
CA ALA A 12 -18.70 -24.64 28.71
C ALA A 12 -18.10 -26.05 28.90
N ILE A 13 -16.78 -26.18 28.77
CA ILE A 13 -16.07 -27.44 28.99
C ILE A 13 -16.17 -27.85 30.46
N ASN A 14 -15.98 -26.93 31.41
CA ASN A 14 -16.12 -27.23 32.84
C ASN A 14 -17.53 -27.71 33.19
N ALA A 15 -18.57 -27.05 32.65
CA ALA A 15 -19.95 -27.47 32.86
C ALA A 15 -20.22 -28.88 32.30
N LYS A 16 -19.67 -29.19 31.12
CA LYS A 16 -19.82 -30.50 30.47
C LYS A 16 -19.05 -31.60 31.19
N LEU A 17 -17.82 -31.31 31.63
CA LEU A 17 -17.03 -32.22 32.48
C LEU A 17 -17.73 -32.50 33.80
N ARG A 18 -18.34 -31.47 34.41
CA ARG A 18 -19.11 -31.61 35.65
C ARG A 18 -20.30 -32.55 35.48
N SER A 19 -21.10 -32.40 34.43
CA SER A 19 -22.25 -33.28 34.24
C SER A 19 -21.83 -34.74 34.05
N ILE A 20 -20.74 -34.98 33.30
CA ILE A 20 -20.21 -36.33 33.07
C ILE A 20 -19.68 -36.94 34.37
N LEU A 21 -18.98 -36.14 35.18
CA LEU A 21 -18.44 -36.59 36.47
C LEU A 21 -19.56 -36.86 37.48
N ASP A 22 -20.52 -35.96 37.62
CA ASP A 22 -21.65 -36.13 38.55
C ASP A 22 -22.45 -37.41 38.21
N GLU A 23 -22.73 -37.67 36.92
CA GLU A 23 -23.42 -38.89 36.47
C GLU A 23 -22.63 -40.17 36.80
N ALA A 24 -21.30 -40.12 36.70
CA ALA A 24 -20.43 -41.25 37.03
C ALA A 24 -20.29 -41.47 38.55
N THR A 25 -20.25 -40.40 39.35
CA THR A 25 -20.01 -40.45 40.81
C THR A 25 -21.27 -40.65 41.64
N ASP A 26 -22.47 -40.45 41.07
CA ASP A 26 -23.76 -40.70 41.74
C ASP A 26 -23.89 -42.15 42.24
N LYS A 27 -23.36 -43.11 41.48
CA LYS A 27 -23.34 -44.53 41.87
C LYS A 27 -22.51 -44.80 43.12
N TRP A 28 -21.56 -43.91 43.43
CA TRP A 28 -20.58 -44.05 44.52
C TRP A 28 -20.92 -43.11 45.70
N GLY A 29 -21.98 -42.30 45.59
CA GLY A 29 -22.44 -41.40 46.64
C GLY A 29 -21.53 -40.18 46.87
N VAL A 30 -20.67 -39.84 45.90
CA VAL A 30 -19.72 -38.71 45.98
C VAL A 30 -20.14 -37.62 45.00
N ARG A 31 -20.02 -36.34 45.39
CA ARG A 31 -20.41 -35.18 44.56
C ARG A 31 -19.21 -34.26 44.35
N ALA A 32 -18.95 -33.86 43.11
CA ALA A 32 -17.84 -32.97 42.79
C ALA A 32 -18.25 -31.50 43.01
N GLU A 33 -17.53 -30.78 43.88
CA GLU A 33 -17.86 -29.39 44.24
C GLU A 33 -17.31 -28.37 43.23
N SER A 34 -16.08 -28.58 42.74
CA SER A 34 -15.47 -27.78 41.66
C SER A 34 -14.52 -28.60 40.80
N ILE A 35 -14.51 -28.32 39.48
CA ILE A 35 -13.62 -28.94 38.50
C ILE A 35 -12.88 -27.82 37.78
N GLU A 36 -11.56 -27.90 37.77
CA GLU A 36 -10.68 -26.93 37.13
C GLU A 36 -9.75 -27.64 36.13
N ILE A 37 -9.76 -27.16 34.89
CA ILE A 37 -8.81 -27.62 33.87
C ILE A 37 -7.49 -26.87 34.10
N ARG A 38 -6.45 -27.61 34.50
CA ARG A 38 -5.10 -27.07 34.69
C ARG A 38 -4.43 -26.72 33.36
N GLU A 39 -3.85 -27.73 32.71
CA GLU A 39 -3.06 -27.53 31.50
C GLU A 39 -3.35 -28.67 30.52
N VAL A 40 -3.61 -28.30 29.26
CA VAL A 40 -3.81 -29.25 28.16
C VAL A 40 -2.70 -28.99 27.18
N GLU A 41 -1.74 -29.91 27.12
CA GLU A 41 -0.70 -29.86 26.11
C GLU A 41 -1.20 -30.53 24.82
N PRO A 42 -1.31 -29.80 23.71
CA PRO A 42 -1.62 -30.41 22.43
C PRO A 42 -0.50 -31.36 21.99
N SER A 43 -0.88 -32.41 21.26
CA SER A 43 0.09 -33.36 20.70
C SER A 43 1.08 -32.65 19.77
N PRO A 44 2.32 -33.15 19.62
CA PRO A 44 3.36 -32.49 18.83
C PRO A 44 2.97 -32.29 17.36
N THR A 45 2.16 -33.18 16.79
CA THR A 45 1.61 -33.04 15.44
C THR A 45 0.63 -31.87 15.32
N VAL A 46 -0.21 -31.64 16.33
CA VAL A 46 -1.16 -30.51 16.35
C VAL A 46 -0.42 -29.18 16.55
N LYS A 47 0.59 -29.14 17.44
CA LYS A 47 1.44 -27.95 17.62
C LYS A 47 2.07 -27.51 16.30
N LYS A 48 2.68 -28.44 15.57
CA LYS A 48 3.31 -28.16 14.27
C LYS A 48 2.31 -27.64 13.24
N ALA A 49 1.13 -28.26 13.12
CA ALA A 49 0.09 -27.81 12.19
C ALA A 49 -0.41 -26.41 12.54
N MET A 50 -0.57 -26.10 13.83
CA MET A 50 -0.96 -24.76 14.29
C MET A 50 0.13 -23.72 14.01
N GLU A 51 1.40 -24.06 14.20
CA GLU A 51 2.53 -23.18 13.87
C GLU A 51 2.59 -22.87 12.38
N GLU A 52 2.47 -23.88 11.52
CA GLU A 52 2.42 -23.71 10.06
C GLU A 52 1.22 -22.86 9.64
N GLN A 53 0.03 -23.12 10.21
CA GLN A 53 -1.17 -22.33 9.94
C GLN A 53 -1.00 -20.87 10.39
N THR A 54 -0.44 -20.65 11.58
CA THR A 54 -0.22 -19.31 12.12
C THR A 54 0.82 -18.55 11.30
N ALA A 55 1.88 -19.24 10.83
CA ALA A 55 2.88 -18.66 9.95
C ALA A 55 2.26 -18.24 8.61
N ALA A 56 1.47 -19.11 7.98
CA ALA A 56 0.80 -18.81 6.71
C ALA A 56 -0.21 -17.65 6.85
N GLU A 57 -0.98 -17.62 7.93
CA GLU A 57 -1.92 -16.53 8.21
C GLU A 57 -1.18 -15.21 8.47
N ARG A 58 -0.07 -15.24 9.22
CA ARG A 58 0.77 -14.06 9.44
C ARG A 58 1.38 -13.54 8.14
N GLU A 59 1.90 -14.42 7.29
CA GLU A 59 2.46 -14.04 5.99
C GLU A 59 1.38 -13.42 5.09
N ARG A 60 0.20 -14.03 5.03
CA ARG A 60 -0.94 -13.48 4.31
C ARG A 60 -1.32 -12.08 4.81
N ARG A 61 -1.43 -11.91 6.13
CA ARG A 61 -1.76 -10.61 6.74
C ARG A 61 -0.68 -9.57 6.47
N ALA A 62 0.60 -9.95 6.55
CA ALA A 62 1.71 -9.06 6.25
C ALA A 62 1.70 -8.60 4.79
N ALA A 63 1.44 -9.51 3.84
CA ALA A 63 1.33 -9.18 2.42
C ALA A 63 0.18 -8.21 2.13
N ILE A 64 -0.99 -8.42 2.73
CA ILE A 64 -2.14 -7.52 2.61
C ILE A 64 -1.78 -6.13 3.16
N LEU A 65 -1.24 -6.07 4.37
CA LEU A 65 -0.87 -4.81 5.01
C LEU A 65 0.19 -4.05 4.21
N SER A 66 1.17 -4.75 3.63
CA SER A 66 2.18 -4.14 2.75
C SER A 66 1.54 -3.55 1.49
N ALA A 67 0.67 -4.30 0.82
CA ALA A 67 -0.02 -3.83 -0.38
C ALA A 67 -0.93 -2.62 -0.10
N GLU A 68 -1.62 -2.61 1.05
CA GLU A 68 -2.41 -1.47 1.51
C GLU A 68 -1.52 -0.25 1.79
N GLY A 69 -0.38 -0.46 2.47
CA GLY A 69 0.59 0.59 2.74
C GLY A 69 1.15 1.21 1.46
N GLU A 70 1.52 0.39 0.46
CA GLU A 70 1.99 0.86 -0.84
C GLU A 70 0.92 1.68 -1.58
N ARG A 71 -0.32 1.19 -1.59
CA ARG A 71 -1.46 1.91 -2.18
C ARG A 71 -1.65 3.27 -1.51
N MET A 72 -1.69 3.31 -0.18
CA MET A 72 -1.83 4.56 0.57
C MET A 72 -0.67 5.52 0.30
N ALA A 73 0.56 5.02 0.25
CA ALA A 73 1.73 5.83 -0.06
C ALA A 73 1.65 6.45 -1.46
N MET A 74 1.22 5.69 -2.48
CA MET A 74 1.02 6.22 -3.83
C MET A 74 -0.04 7.33 -3.88
N ILE A 75 -1.17 7.12 -3.21
CA ILE A 75 -2.25 8.12 -3.13
C ILE A 75 -1.74 9.40 -2.45
N LEU A 76 -1.08 9.29 -1.30
CA LEU A 76 -0.57 10.44 -0.57
C LEU A 76 0.48 11.22 -1.37
N ARG A 77 1.37 10.53 -2.10
CA ARG A 77 2.34 11.19 -2.98
C ARG A 77 1.65 11.95 -4.12
N ALA A 78 0.68 11.32 -4.79
CA ALA A 78 -0.07 11.95 -5.87
C ALA A 78 -0.85 13.19 -5.39
N LEU A 79 -1.48 13.09 -4.22
CA LEU A 79 -2.17 14.22 -3.58
C LEU A 79 -1.20 15.36 -3.22
N GLY A 80 -0.04 15.01 -2.66
CA GLY A 80 1.01 15.99 -2.34
C GLY A 80 1.51 16.74 -3.57
N GLU A 81 1.75 16.02 -4.68
CA GLU A 81 2.17 16.64 -5.94
C GLU A 81 1.08 17.52 -6.54
N ALA A 82 -0.18 17.05 -6.56
CA ALA A 82 -1.30 17.85 -7.01
C ALA A 82 -1.47 19.14 -6.19
N GLN A 83 -1.32 19.05 -4.86
CA GLN A 83 -1.37 20.20 -3.97
C GLN A 83 -0.20 21.16 -4.21
N ARG A 84 1.02 20.65 -4.39
CA ARG A 84 2.20 21.44 -4.73
C ARG A 84 1.99 22.21 -6.03
N LEU A 85 1.53 21.55 -7.09
CA LEU A 85 1.24 22.18 -8.39
C LEU A 85 0.16 23.25 -8.27
N ARG A 86 -0.90 23.00 -7.49
CA ARG A 86 -1.96 23.98 -7.22
C ARG A 86 -1.42 25.22 -6.52
N ILE A 87 -0.56 25.05 -5.50
CA ILE A 87 0.07 26.18 -4.79
C ILE A 87 0.97 26.98 -5.74
N LEU A 88 1.77 26.28 -6.56
CA LEU A 88 2.63 26.95 -7.55
C LEU A 88 1.81 27.74 -8.56
N ALA A 89 0.72 27.17 -9.09
CA ALA A 89 -0.16 27.84 -10.04
C ALA A 89 -0.84 29.08 -9.41
N ALA A 90 -1.32 28.95 -8.17
CA ALA A 90 -1.90 30.08 -7.43
C ALA A 90 -0.86 31.18 -7.16
N GLY A 91 0.37 30.80 -6.78
CA GLY A 91 1.48 31.73 -6.60
C GLY A 91 1.88 32.41 -7.91
N ALA A 92 2.01 31.65 -9.01
CA ALA A 92 2.34 32.16 -10.33
C ALA A 92 1.27 33.12 -10.89
N SER A 93 0.01 32.93 -10.53
CA SER A 93 -1.08 33.86 -10.89
C SER A 93 -0.91 35.24 -10.24
N ALA A 94 -0.18 35.32 -9.12
CA ALA A 94 0.18 36.58 -8.47
C ALA A 94 1.48 37.21 -9.01
N LEU A 95 2.24 36.49 -9.87
CA LEU A 95 3.46 37.00 -10.49
C LEU A 95 3.14 37.74 -11.80
N HIS A 96 3.84 38.84 -12.05
CA HIS A 96 3.75 39.59 -13.31
C HIS A 96 4.08 38.66 -14.51
N PRO A 97 3.41 38.76 -15.67
CA PRO A 97 3.59 37.84 -16.81
C PRO A 97 5.04 37.59 -17.24
N ALA A 98 5.89 38.63 -17.15
CA ALA A 98 7.31 38.56 -17.46
C ALA A 98 8.12 37.65 -16.49
N ALA A 99 7.68 37.50 -15.24
CA ALA A 99 8.35 36.65 -14.26
C ALA A 99 8.09 35.16 -14.51
N VAL A 100 6.89 34.81 -15.00
CA VAL A 100 6.55 33.43 -15.39
C VAL A 100 7.40 32.96 -16.58
N THR A 101 7.65 33.83 -17.57
CA THR A 101 8.52 33.51 -18.71
C THR A 101 9.97 33.28 -18.31
N VAL A 102 10.51 34.09 -17.38
CA VAL A 102 11.89 33.91 -16.90
C VAL A 102 12.03 32.62 -16.08
N LEU A 103 11.06 32.32 -15.21
CA LEU A 103 11.03 31.06 -14.48
C LEU A 103 10.89 29.85 -15.43
N GLY A 104 10.06 29.97 -16.47
CA GLY A 104 9.93 28.98 -17.53
C GLY A 104 11.26 28.69 -18.23
N LEU A 105 11.98 29.74 -18.65
CA LEU A 105 13.31 29.61 -19.24
C LEU A 105 14.31 28.95 -18.28
N GLU A 106 14.25 29.25 -16.98
CA GLU A 106 15.11 28.63 -15.98
C GLU A 106 14.77 27.15 -15.74
N THR A 107 13.49 26.78 -15.75
CA THR A 107 13.07 25.36 -15.66
C THR A 107 13.52 24.57 -16.88
N LEU A 108 13.47 25.16 -18.08
CA LEU A 108 13.98 24.56 -19.31
C LEU A 108 15.51 24.40 -19.26
N ALA A 109 16.23 25.40 -18.76
CA ALA A 109 17.67 25.31 -18.57
C ALA A 109 18.06 24.19 -17.60
N LYS A 110 17.35 24.04 -16.45
CA LYS A 110 17.58 22.95 -15.49
C LYS A 110 17.21 21.57 -16.03
N LEU A 111 16.17 21.48 -16.87
CA LEU A 111 15.82 20.24 -17.56
C LEU A 111 16.90 19.84 -18.58
N ALA A 112 17.51 20.82 -19.26
CA ALA A 112 18.59 20.61 -20.22
C ALA A 112 19.91 20.18 -19.56
N ASP A 113 20.14 20.57 -18.29
CA ASP A 113 21.35 20.22 -17.53
C ASP A 113 21.29 18.80 -16.89
N THR A 114 20.19 18.06 -17.09
CA THR A 114 20.05 16.69 -16.56
C THR A 114 20.74 15.68 -17.50
N PRO A 115 21.70 14.86 -17.05
CA PRO A 115 22.67 14.15 -17.91
C PRO A 115 22.12 12.96 -18.74
N SER A 116 20.79 12.79 -18.88
CA SER A 116 20.22 11.76 -19.74
C SER A 116 18.76 12.00 -20.06
N THR A 117 18.49 12.82 -21.08
CA THR A 117 17.19 12.83 -21.76
C THR A 117 17.41 12.41 -23.20
N LYS A 118 17.05 11.17 -23.54
CA LYS A 118 16.85 10.78 -24.95
C LYS A 118 15.70 11.64 -25.47
N LEU A 119 16.04 12.60 -26.33
CA LEU A 119 15.12 13.61 -26.85
C LEU A 119 14.07 12.94 -27.78
N VAL A 120 12.97 12.45 -27.22
CA VAL A 120 11.79 12.03 -28.02
C VAL A 120 10.98 13.29 -28.27
N LEU A 121 11.28 13.96 -29.38
CA LEU A 121 10.49 15.09 -29.83
C LEU A 121 9.11 14.57 -30.30
N PRO A 122 8.00 15.06 -29.71
CA PRO A 122 6.68 14.75 -30.24
C PRO A 122 6.59 15.27 -31.67
N TYR A 123 5.92 14.50 -32.55
CA TYR A 123 5.86 14.77 -33.99
C TYR A 123 5.38 16.20 -34.33
N GLU A 124 4.57 16.81 -33.47
CA GLU A 124 4.11 18.20 -33.61
C GLU A 124 5.26 19.23 -33.57
N LEU A 125 6.32 18.96 -32.80
CA LEU A 125 7.48 19.86 -32.71
C LEU A 125 8.34 19.80 -33.99
N THR A 126 8.44 18.63 -34.62
CA THR A 126 9.10 18.48 -35.92
C THR A 126 8.34 19.24 -37.00
N ARG A 127 7.00 19.21 -37.00
CA ARG A 127 6.20 19.99 -37.96
C ARG A 127 6.35 21.50 -37.77
N LEU A 128 6.46 21.96 -36.53
CA LEU A 128 6.70 23.37 -36.24
C LEU A 128 8.11 23.80 -36.69
N ALA A 129 9.11 22.96 -36.47
CA ALA A 129 10.46 23.18 -36.99
C ALA A 129 10.49 23.19 -38.53
N GLU A 130 9.76 22.29 -39.19
CA GLU A 130 9.60 22.28 -40.65
C GLU A 130 8.84 23.52 -41.16
N ALA A 131 7.80 23.97 -40.47
CA ALA A 131 7.05 25.18 -40.84
C ALA A 131 7.92 26.44 -40.71
N VAL A 132 8.72 26.53 -39.64
CA VAL A 132 9.69 27.62 -39.44
C VAL A 132 10.83 27.52 -40.45
N ALA A 133 11.33 26.32 -40.75
CA ALA A 133 12.36 26.09 -41.76
C ALA A 133 11.84 26.37 -43.18
N ALA A 134 10.57 26.10 -43.49
CA ALA A 134 9.95 26.46 -44.76
C ALA A 134 9.76 27.98 -44.88
N HIS A 135 9.42 28.65 -43.77
CA HIS A 135 9.31 30.10 -43.73
C HIS A 135 10.67 30.81 -43.83
N LEU A 136 11.73 30.20 -43.29
CA LEU A 136 13.12 30.70 -43.39
C LEU A 136 13.82 30.25 -44.69
N GLY A 137 13.43 29.10 -45.25
CA GLY A 137 14.00 28.47 -46.44
C GLY A 137 13.41 28.95 -47.76
N ALA A 138 12.25 29.61 -47.74
CA ALA A 138 11.70 30.31 -48.90
C ALA A 138 12.58 31.51 -49.36
N ALA A 139 13.62 31.88 -48.61
CA ALA A 139 14.57 32.93 -48.96
C ALA A 139 15.89 32.41 -49.57
N ALA A 140 16.11 31.10 -49.72
CA ALA A 140 17.42 30.57 -50.13
C ALA A 140 17.34 29.37 -51.10
N ALA A 141 16.75 29.55 -52.29
CA ALA A 141 17.01 28.67 -53.45
C ALA A 141 16.59 29.29 -54.80
N GLN A 142 17.38 30.25 -55.30
CA GLN A 142 17.63 30.43 -56.75
C GLN A 142 18.92 31.26 -56.86
N PRO A 143 19.98 30.89 -57.63
CA PRO A 143 19.95 30.71 -59.10
C PRO A 143 21.08 29.75 -59.61
N PRO A 144 21.62 29.91 -60.84
CA PRO A 144 20.99 29.99 -62.17
C PRO A 144 20.93 28.63 -62.89
#